data_AF-A0A370U813-F1
#
_entry.id   AF-A0A370U813-F1
#
_cell.length_a   1.000
_cell.length_b   1.000
_cell.length_c   1.000
_cell.angle_alpha   90.00
_cell.angle_beta   90.00
_cell.angle_gamma   90.00
#
_symmetry.space_group_name_H-M   'P 1'
#
loop_
_entity.id
_entity.type
_entity.pdbx_description
1 polymer ?
#
loop_
_entity_poly.entity_id
_entity_poly.type
_entity_poly.pdbx_seq_one_letter_code
_entity_poly.pdbx_strand_id
1 'polypeptide(L)'
;MAKASSDRNTIDLFGTNRGRPRTRPITRKDQLKANKRIQREKEKSLGLKRVEMVLDEDTVKKLDMLCELSGVKRSDWLTMQIALAYNKAKKVSKAE
;
A
#
# COMPACT_ATOMS: atom_id res chain seq x y z
N MET A 1 22.71 19.04 -5.69
CA MET A 1 21.23 19.16 -5.78
C MET A 1 20.66 17.80 -6.14
N ALA A 2 19.97 17.15 -5.20
CA ALA A 2 19.34 15.85 -5.45
C ALA A 2 18.25 16.01 -6.51
N LYS A 3 18.42 15.37 -7.67
CA LYS A 3 17.41 15.32 -8.73
C LYS A 3 16.18 14.63 -8.14
N ALA A 4 15.14 15.40 -7.83
CA ALA A 4 13.86 14.85 -7.43
C ALA A 4 13.36 13.97 -8.58
N SER A 5 13.37 12.66 -8.35
CA SER A 5 12.75 11.68 -9.24
C SER A 5 11.24 11.92 -9.18
N SER A 6 10.74 12.85 -10.00
CA SER A 6 9.31 13.08 -10.16
C SER A 6 8.69 11.75 -10.59
N ASP A 7 7.99 11.09 -9.66
CA ASP A 7 7.23 9.90 -9.97
C ASP A 7 6.11 10.30 -10.94
N ARG A 8 6.35 10.13 -12.24
CA ARG A 8 5.41 10.48 -13.31
C ARG A 8 4.21 9.54 -13.39
N ASN A 9 4.14 8.54 -12.51
CA ASN A 9 3.05 7.57 -12.48
C ASN A 9 1.94 7.94 -11.49
N THR A 10 2.25 8.75 -10.48
CA THR A 10 1.28 9.19 -9.48
C THR A 10 0.75 10.56 -9.87
N ILE A 11 -0.56 10.65 -10.15
CA ILE A 11 -1.20 11.94 -10.49
C ILE A 11 -1.29 12.75 -9.20
N ASP A 12 -0.58 13.86 -9.13
CA ASP A 12 -0.77 14.87 -8.11
C ASP A 12 -2.06 15.63 -8.41
N LEU A 13 -3.11 15.38 -7.60
CA LEU A 13 -4.43 16.00 -7.75
C LEU A 13 -4.48 17.45 -7.27
N PHE A 14 -3.40 17.96 -6.67
CA PHE A 14 -3.36 19.30 -6.05
C PHE A 14 -2.31 20.24 -6.71
N GLY A 15 -1.56 19.76 -7.71
CA GLY A 15 -0.52 20.53 -8.39
C GLY A 15 -0.98 21.33 -9.62
N THR A 16 -0.51 22.57 -9.77
CA THR A 16 -0.75 23.50 -10.89
C THR A 16 0.09 23.22 -12.16
N ASN A 17 0.66 22.03 -12.31
CA ASN A 17 1.50 21.68 -13.46
C ASN A 17 0.70 20.97 -14.57
N ARG A 18 1.07 21.25 -15.83
CA ARG A 18 0.41 20.72 -17.05
C ARG A 18 0.22 19.19 -16.96
N GLY A 19 -1.03 18.76 -17.06
CA GLY A 19 -1.44 17.37 -17.00
C GLY A 19 -0.87 16.49 -18.13
N ARG A 20 -1.06 15.17 -17.96
CA ARG A 20 -0.63 14.05 -18.81
C ARG A 20 -0.40 14.43 -20.29
N PRO A 21 0.79 14.15 -20.87
CA PRO A 21 1.03 14.33 -22.30
C PRO A 21 -0.05 13.61 -23.12
N ARG A 22 -0.68 14.33 -24.07
CA ARG A 22 -1.68 13.81 -25.02
C ARG A 22 -1.19 12.56 -25.77
N THR A 23 0.13 12.39 -25.87
CA THR A 23 0.87 11.37 -26.61
C THR A 23 1.23 10.15 -25.77
N ARG A 24 0.28 9.56 -25.04
CA ARG A 24 0.43 8.14 -24.65
C ARG A 24 -0.44 7.29 -25.60
N PRO A 25 0.14 6.46 -26.47
CA PRO A 25 -0.57 5.74 -27.54
C PRO A 25 -1.47 4.59 -27.03
N ILE A 26 -1.62 4.45 -25.72
CA ILE A 26 -2.22 3.30 -25.07
C ILE A 26 -3.56 3.73 -24.45
N THR A 27 -4.61 2.92 -24.67
CA THR A 27 -5.93 3.16 -24.09
C THR A 27 -5.86 3.22 -22.55
N ARG A 28 -6.81 3.89 -21.90
CA ARG A 28 -6.89 3.97 -20.42
C ARG A 28 -6.92 2.57 -19.78
N LYS A 29 -7.62 1.62 -20.40
CA LYS A 29 -7.73 0.23 -19.94
C LYS A 29 -6.37 -0.47 -19.92
N ASP A 30 -5.60 -0.31 -21.00
CA ASP A 30 -4.30 -0.96 -21.13
C ASP A 30 -3.23 -0.27 -20.27
N GLN A 31 -3.34 1.04 -20.07
CA GLN A 31 -2.53 1.75 -19.09
C GLN A 31 -2.74 1.22 -17.67
N LEU A 32 -4.00 1.01 -17.24
CA LEU A 32 -4.28 0.46 -15.91
C LEU A 32 -3.69 -0.94 -15.74
N LYS A 33 -3.73 -1.78 -16.78
CA LYS A 33 -3.08 -3.11 -16.77
C LYS A 33 -1.56 -2.99 -16.61
N ALA A 34 -0.92 -2.11 -17.39
CA ALA A 34 0.52 -1.88 -17.33
C ALA A 34 0.95 -1.36 -15.94
N ASN A 35 0.22 -0.37 -15.40
CA ASN A 35 0.49 0.17 -14.07
C ASN A 35 0.37 -0.90 -12.98
N LYS A 36 -0.70 -1.72 -13.01
CA LYS A 36 -0.87 -2.84 -12.06
C LYS A 36 0.27 -3.86 -12.17
N ARG A 37 0.75 -4.15 -13.38
CA ARG A 37 1.88 -5.07 -13.60
C ARG A 37 3.17 -4.52 -12.99
N ILE A 38 3.50 -3.25 -13.27
CA ILE A 38 4.68 -2.58 -12.70
C ILE A 38 4.61 -2.55 -11.18
N GLN A 39 3.42 -2.27 -10.61
CA GLN A 39 3.21 -2.32 -9.17
C GLN A 39 3.53 -3.72 -8.60
N ARG A 40 3.01 -4.79 -9.21
CA ARG A 40 3.28 -6.18 -8.78
C ARG A 40 4.76 -6.56 -8.91
N GLU A 41 5.42 -6.16 -9.99
CA GLU A 41 6.85 -6.40 -10.20
C GLU A 41 7.69 -5.68 -9.13
N LYS A 42 7.34 -4.43 -8.81
CA LYS A 42 7.97 -3.66 -7.73
C LYS A 42 7.74 -4.32 -6.37
N GLU A 43 6.50 -4.67 -6.03
CA GLU A 43 6.17 -5.37 -4.77
C GLU A 43 6.97 -6.67 -4.64
N LYS A 44 7.07 -7.46 -5.71
CA LYS A 44 7.88 -8.69 -5.75
C LYS A 44 9.36 -8.41 -5.53
N SER A 45 9.93 -7.38 -6.17
CA SER A 45 11.34 -7.00 -5.95
C SER A 45 11.63 -6.54 -4.53
N LEU A 46 10.64 -5.98 -3.84
CA LEU A 46 10.73 -5.57 -2.43
C LEU A 46 10.46 -6.74 -1.46
N GLY A 47 10.23 -7.96 -1.97
CA GLY A 47 9.91 -9.13 -1.15
C GLY A 47 8.51 -9.11 -0.52
N LEU A 48 7.64 -8.18 -0.94
CA LEU A 48 6.29 -8.08 -0.41
C LEU A 48 5.43 -9.23 -0.95
N LYS A 49 4.69 -9.87 -0.05
CA LYS A 49 3.73 -10.93 -0.39
C LYS A 49 2.31 -10.44 -0.15
N ARG A 50 1.40 -10.80 -1.07
CA ARG A 50 -0.03 -10.50 -0.95
C ARG A 50 -0.72 -11.65 -0.24
N VAL A 51 -1.56 -11.31 0.73
CA VAL A 51 -2.41 -12.24 1.46
C VAL A 51 -3.85 -11.83 1.18
N GLU A 52 -4.64 -12.75 0.66
CA GLU A 52 -6.08 -12.58 0.49
C GLU A 52 -6.77 -13.30 1.65
N MET A 53 -7.70 -12.61 2.32
CA MET A 53 -8.44 -13.14 3.47
C MET A 53 -9.88 -12.69 3.41
N VAL A 54 -10.76 -13.59 3.86
CA VAL A 54 -12.20 -13.32 4.04
C VAL A 54 -12.43 -13.08 5.53
N LEU A 55 -13.13 -12.00 5.85
CA LEU A 55 -13.44 -11.57 7.22
C LEU A 55 -14.91 -11.17 7.28
N ASP A 56 -15.50 -11.27 8.47
CA ASP A 56 -16.85 -10.78 8.72
C ASP A 56 -16.93 -9.27 8.49
N GLU A 57 -18.07 -8.81 7.98
CA GLU A 57 -18.29 -7.40 7.63
C GLU A 57 -18.08 -6.47 8.84
N ASP A 58 -18.58 -6.86 10.01
CA ASP A 58 -18.43 -6.10 11.26
C ASP A 58 -16.97 -5.96 11.69
N THR A 59 -16.17 -6.99 11.44
CA THR A 59 -14.73 -6.98 11.72
C THR A 59 -14.01 -6.00 10.81
N VAL A 60 -14.37 -5.97 9.52
CA VAL A 60 -13.82 -5.00 8.56
C VAL A 60 -14.20 -3.57 8.94
N LYS A 61 -15.46 -3.32 9.33
CA LYS A 61 -15.90 -1.99 9.79
C LYS A 61 -15.12 -1.51 11.01
N LYS A 62 -14.90 -2.39 11.99
CA LYS A 62 -14.08 -2.07 13.18
C LYS A 62 -12.64 -1.75 12.81
N LEU A 63 -12.05 -2.53 11.90
CA LEU A 63 -10.70 -2.26 11.39
C LEU A 63 -10.62 -0.89 10.71
N ASP A 64 -11.63 -0.52 9.93
CA ASP A 64 -11.69 0.78 9.24
C ASP A 64 -11.72 1.94 10.22
N MET A 65 -12.61 1.89 11.21
CA MET A 65 -12.69 2.90 12.26
C MET A 65 -11.37 3.03 13.03
N LEU A 66 -10.72 1.91 13.36
CA LEU A 66 -9.41 1.93 14.02
C LEU A 66 -8.34 2.58 13.15
N CYS A 67 -8.34 2.31 11.83
CA CYS A 67 -7.42 2.91 10.88
C CYS A 67 -7.65 4.43 10.74
N GLU A 68 -8.91 4.86 10.70
CA GLU A 68 -9.27 6.28 10.66
C GLU A 68 -8.83 7.03 11.91
N LEU A 69 -9.10 6.47 13.10
CA LEU A 69 -8.70 7.06 14.38
C LEU A 69 -7.17 7.17 14.53
N SER A 70 -6.43 6.20 13.97
CA SER A 70 -4.97 6.18 14.03
C SER A 70 -4.30 6.88 12.83
N GLY A 71 -5.07 7.33 11.84
CA GLY A 71 -4.56 8.00 10.65
C GLY A 71 -3.65 7.12 9.78
N VAL A 72 -3.76 5.80 9.86
CA VAL A 72 -2.91 4.85 9.11
C VAL A 72 -3.72 3.98 8.16
N LYS A 73 -3.06 3.42 7.15
CA LYS A 73 -3.71 2.48 6.22
C LYS A 73 -3.90 1.12 6.87
N ARG A 74 -4.94 0.39 6.45
CA ARG A 74 -5.22 -1.00 6.89
C ARG A 74 -4.00 -1.91 6.82
N SER A 75 -3.23 -1.84 5.73
CA SER A 75 -2.01 -2.64 5.55
C SER A 75 -0.98 -2.37 6.63
N ASP A 76 -0.81 -1.10 6.97
CA ASP A 76 0.22 -0.64 7.89
C ASP A 76 -0.21 -0.99 9.32
N TRP A 77 -1.49 -0.77 9.65
CA TRP A 77 -2.08 -1.16 10.91
C TRP A 77 -1.95 -2.66 11.18
N LEU A 78 -2.30 -3.52 10.20
CA LEU A 78 -2.16 -4.97 10.34
C LEU A 78 -0.69 -5.39 10.53
N THR A 79 0.23 -4.79 9.78
CA THR A 79 1.67 -5.05 9.92
C THR A 79 2.15 -4.70 11.33
N MET A 80 1.73 -3.55 11.87
CA MET A 80 2.03 -3.15 13.24
C MET A 80 1.49 -4.16 14.26
N GLN A 81 0.22 -4.58 14.14
CA GLN A 81 -0.37 -5.53 15.07
C GLN A 81 0.33 -6.89 15.05
N ILE A 82 0.68 -7.40 13.86
CA ILE A 82 1.45 -8.66 13.73
C ILE A 82 2.82 -8.52 14.41
N ALA A 83 3.52 -7.41 14.22
CA ALA A 83 4.81 -7.17 14.87
C ALA A 83 4.69 -7.08 16.40
N LEU A 84 3.66 -6.40 16.91
CA LEU A 84 3.39 -6.32 18.35
C LEU A 84 3.07 -7.69 18.94
N ALA A 85 2.20 -8.46 18.30
CA ALA A 85 1.84 -9.81 18.74
C ALA A 85 3.06 -10.75 18.74
N TYR A 86 3.88 -10.70 17.67
CA TYR A 86 5.11 -11.48 17.58
C TYR A 86 6.11 -11.12 18.69
N ASN A 87 6.32 -9.84 18.94
CA ASN A 87 7.21 -9.37 20.00
C ASN A 87 6.71 -9.77 21.39
N LYS A 88 5.39 -9.75 21.62
CA LYS A 88 4.78 -10.23 22.87
C LYS A 88 5.05 -11.73 23.06
N ALA A 89 4.80 -12.56 22.04
CA ALA A 89 5.05 -13.99 22.09
C ALA A 89 6.53 -14.32 22.36
N LYS A 90 7.47 -13.61 21.70
CA LYS A 90 8.91 -13.78 21.90
C LYS A 90 9.39 -13.43 23.31
N LYS A 91 8.73 -12.48 23.99
CA LYS A 91 9.08 -12.15 25.38
C LYS A 91 8.66 -13.25 26.35
N VAL A 92 7.51 -13.88 26.13
CA VAL A 92 7.01 -14.97 26.96
C VAL A 92 7.94 -16.18 26.87
N SER A 93 8.33 -16.59 25.66
CA SER A 93 9.21 -17.75 25.44
C SER A 93 10.66 -17.57 25.93
N LYS A 94 11.04 -16.38 26.41
CA LYS A 94 12.38 -16.06 26.90
C LYS A 94 12.41 -15.86 28.42
N ALA A 95 11.23 -15.80 29.04
CA ALA A 95 11.04 -15.73 30.48
C ALA A 95 10.81 -17.12 31.10
N GLU A 96 10.46 -18.11 30.26
CA GLU A 96 10.59 -19.54 30.53
C GLU A 96 12.03 -20.01 30.26
#